data_AF-A0A6L5WHB5-F1
#
_entry.id   AF-A0A6L5WHB5-F1
#
_cell.length_a   1.000
_cell.length_b   1.000
_cell.length_c   1.000
_cell.angle_alpha   90.00
_cell.angle_beta   90.00
_cell.angle_gamma   90.00
#
_symmetry.space_group_name_H-M   'P 1'
#
loop_
_entity.id
_entity.type
_entity.pdbx_description
1 polymer ?
#
loop_
_entity_poly.entity_id
_entity_poly.type
_entity_poly.pdbx_seq_one_letter_code
_entity_poly.pdbx_strand_id
1 'polypeptide(L)' 'MIKIEKIELIKADFISVKCKKCGGEINIPFGKRGVNFCGVCGAGFGVSVVRYIDDIANLPNDEFVEISIIKQSKD' A
#
# COMPACT_ATOMS: atom_id res chain seq x y z
N MET A 1 26.75 -4.58 11.29
CA MET A 1 26.78 -4.77 9.82
C MET A 1 25.60 -5.67 9.46
N ILE A 2 24.67 -5.21 8.61
CA ILE A 2 23.47 -6.00 8.26
C ILE A 2 23.88 -7.03 7.20
N LYS A 3 23.77 -8.33 7.50
CA LYS A 3 23.95 -9.40 6.51
C LYS A 3 22.59 -9.73 5.91
N ILE A 4 22.41 -9.40 4.64
CA ILE A 4 21.19 -9.73 3.88
C ILE A 4 21.33 -11.18 3.42
N GLU A 5 20.37 -12.05 3.78
CA GLU A 5 20.41 -13.47 3.40
C GLU A 5 19.58 -13.76 2.14
N LYS A 6 18.44 -13.07 1.98
CA LYS A 6 17.53 -13.28 0.84
C LYS A 6 16.70 -12.02 0.57
N ILE A 7 16.47 -11.74 -0.72
CA ILE A 7 15.53 -10.74 -1.20
C ILE A 7 14.41 -11.48 -1.93
N GLU A 8 13.16 -11.23 -1.54
CA GLU A 8 11.99 -11.81 -2.19
C GLU A 8 11.13 -10.69 -2.78
N LEU A 9 10.60 -10.97 -3.97
CA LEU A 9 9.61 -10.15 -4.66
C LEU A 9 8.24 -10.76 -4.35
N ILE A 10 7.49 -10.14 -3.46
CA ILE A 10 6.16 -10.61 -3.06
C ILE A 10 5.13 -9.78 -3.81
N LYS A 11 4.05 -10.40 -4.28
CA LYS A 11 2.94 -9.66 -4.87
C LYS A 11 2.28 -8.81 -3.78
N ALA A 12 2.24 -7.51 -3.96
CA ALA A 12 1.48 -6.65 -3.05
C ALA A 12 -0.02 -6.93 -3.25
N ASP A 13 -0.79 -6.94 -2.17
CA ASP A 13 -2.25 -7.15 -2.19
C ASP A 13 -3.05 -5.88 -1.77
N PHE A 14 -2.36 -4.81 -1.34
CA PHE A 14 -2.97 -3.53 -1.01
C PHE A 14 -2.09 -2.32 -1.38
N ILE A 15 -2.74 -1.16 -1.45
CA ILE A 15 -2.15 0.17 -1.53
C ILE A 15 -2.24 0.79 -0.13
N SER A 16 -1.12 1.27 0.41
CA SER A 16 -1.16 2.10 1.61
C SER A 16 -1.35 3.57 1.26
N VAL A 17 -2.33 4.22 1.88
CA VAL A 17 -2.59 5.66 1.73
C VAL A 17 -2.53 6.34 3.10
N LYS A 18 -1.65 7.34 3.23
CA LYS A 18 -1.54 8.16 4.43
C LYS A 18 -2.52 9.33 4.39
N CYS A 19 -3.40 9.40 5.39
CA CYS A 19 -4.34 10.50 5.52
C CYS A 19 -3.63 11.78 5.97
N LYS A 20 -3.69 12.85 5.14
CA LYS A 20 -3.10 14.15 5.48
C LYS A 20 -3.74 14.81 6.71
N LYS A 21 -5.01 14.50 7.03
CA LYS A 21 -5.74 15.14 8.14
C LYS A 21 -5.39 14.53 9.50
N CYS A 22 -5.48 13.21 9.64
CA CYS A 22 -5.24 12.53 10.92
C CYS A 22 -3.87 11.85 11.02
N GLY A 23 -3.10 11.79 9.93
CA GLY A 23 -1.85 11.04 9.87
C GLY A 23 -2.01 9.52 9.81
N GLY A 24 -3.24 9.01 9.98
CA GLY A 24 -3.57 7.60 9.95
C GLY A 24 -3.31 6.98 8.57
N GLU A 25 -2.82 5.75 8.59
CA GLU A 25 -2.55 4.95 7.41
C GLU A 25 -3.74 4.03 7.13
N ILE A 26 -4.12 3.90 5.87
CA ILE A 26 -5.18 2.98 5.45
C ILE A 26 -4.67 2.07 4.34
N ASN A 27 -4.94 0.78 4.48
CA ASN A 27 -4.63 -0.21 3.47
C ASN A 27 -5.88 -0.44 2.62
N ILE A 28 -5.75 -0.19 1.32
CA ILE A 28 -6.81 -0.34 0.33
C ILE A 28 -6.47 -1.56 -0.51
N PRO A 29 -7.23 -2.67 -0.42
CA PRO A 29 -6.98 -3.85 -1.24
C PRO A 29 -6.98 -3.50 -2.74
N PHE A 30 -6.12 -4.14 -3.53
CA PHE A 30 -6.18 -4.00 -4.99
C PHE A 30 -7.57 -4.40 -5.51
N GLY A 31 -8.04 -3.70 -6.55
CA GLY A 31 -9.39 -3.87 -7.08
C GLY A 31 -10.52 -3.18 -6.30
N LYS A 32 -10.24 -2.61 -5.11
CA LYS A 32 -11.25 -1.85 -4.35
C LYS A 32 -11.38 -0.43 -4.89
N ARG A 33 -12.52 -0.15 -5.54
CA ARG A 33 -12.85 1.17 -6.11
C ARG A 33 -13.69 2.03 -5.18
N GLY A 34 -13.74 3.33 -5.48
CA GLY A 34 -14.67 4.26 -4.82
C GLY A 34 -14.29 4.58 -3.38
N VAL A 35 -13.01 4.45 -3.03
CA VAL A 35 -12.50 4.82 -1.71
C VAL A 35 -12.33 6.34 -1.65
N ASN A 36 -13.42 7.00 -1.23
CA ASN A 36 -13.50 8.47 -1.19
C ASN A 36 -13.16 9.06 0.18
N PHE A 37 -13.02 8.24 1.22
CA PHE A 37 -12.88 8.69 2.60
C PHE A 37 -11.82 7.90 3.35
N CYS A 38 -11.16 8.58 4.28
CA CYS A 38 -10.28 7.95 5.25
C CYS A 38 -11.09 7.05 6.19
N GLY A 39 -10.76 5.75 6.20
CA GLY A 39 -11.39 4.77 7.10
C GLY A 39 -11.11 5.00 8.59
N VAL A 40 -10.16 5.87 8.95
CA VAL A 40 -9.80 6.19 10.34
C VAL A 40 -10.58 7.40 10.86
N CYS A 41 -10.56 8.52 10.13
CA CYS A 41 -11.13 9.80 10.60
C CYS A 41 -12.35 10.27 9.81
N GLY A 42 -12.79 9.52 8.79
CA GLY A 42 -13.92 9.86 7.93
C GLY A 42 -13.69 11.05 6.99
N ALA A 43 -12.49 11.65 7.00
CA ALA A 43 -12.19 12.78 6.12
C ALA A 43 -12.19 12.36 4.65
N GLY A 44 -12.82 13.15 3.80
CA GLY A 44 -12.77 12.94 2.35
C GLY A 44 -11.35 13.05 1.82
N PHE A 45 -11.02 12.16 0.88
CA PHE A 45 -9.80 12.27 0.10
C PHE A 45 -9.97 13.34 -0.99
N GLY A 46 -8.86 14.00 -1.35
CA GLY A 46 -8.85 14.91 -2.49
C GLY A 46 -9.05 14.14 -3.79
N VAL A 47 -9.61 14.81 -4.80
CA VAL A 47 -9.95 14.22 -6.11
C VAL A 47 -8.76 13.50 -6.75
N SER A 48 -7.53 14.03 -6.61
CA SER A 48 -6.31 13.41 -7.12
C SER A 48 -5.99 12.07 -6.44
N VAL A 49 -6.20 11.97 -5.13
CA VAL A 49 -5.96 10.75 -4.36
C VAL A 49 -7.00 9.69 -4.72
N VAL A 50 -8.27 10.08 -4.81
CA VAL A 50 -9.34 9.17 -5.24
C VAL A 50 -9.04 8.60 -6.62
N ARG A 51 -8.68 9.46 -7.58
CA ARG A 51 -8.32 9.02 -8.93
C ARG A 51 -7.13 8.07 -8.93
N TYR A 52 -6.10 8.36 -8.14
CA TYR A 52 -4.92 7.50 -8.04
C TYR A 52 -5.28 6.11 -7.47
N ILE A 53 -6.14 6.05 -6.46
CA ILE A 53 -6.65 4.79 -5.91
C ILE A 53 -7.40 4.00 -6.98
N ASP A 54 -8.31 4.65 -7.72
CA ASP A 54 -9.09 3.99 -8.77
C ASP A 54 -8.23 3.55 -9.96
N ASP A 55 -7.25 4.37 -10.39
CA ASP A 55 -6.30 4.03 -11.46
C ASP A 55 -5.50 2.78 -11.07
N ILE A 56 -5.01 2.72 -9.82
CA ILE A 56 -4.31 1.53 -9.33
C ILE A 56 -5.24 0.32 -9.19
N ALA A 57 -6.49 0.51 -8.74
CA ALA A 57 -7.46 -0.57 -8.65
C ALA A 57 -7.80 -1.20 -10.01
N ASN A 58 -7.47 -0.53 -11.12
CA ASN A 58 -7.65 -1.03 -12.48
C ASN A 58 -6.41 -1.72 -13.06
N LEU A 59 -5.27 -1.65 -12.38
CA LEU A 59 -4.06 -2.30 -12.86
C LEU A 59 -4.15 -3.83 -12.68
N PRO A 60 -3.54 -4.61 -13.59
CA PRO A 60 -3.47 -6.06 -13.45
C PRO A 60 -2.80 -6.43 -12.13
N ASN A 61 -3.41 -7.35 -11.37
CA ASN A 61 -2.90 -7.73 -10.05
C ASN A 61 -1.47 -8.31 -10.09
N ASP A 62 -0.97 -8.71 -11.25
CA ASP A 62 0.37 -9.25 -11.51
C ASP A 62 1.48 -8.19 -11.63
N GLU A 63 1.16 -6.89 -11.60
CA GLU A 63 2.14 -5.82 -11.82
C GLU A 63 2.80 -5.26 -10.53
N PHE A 64 2.27 -5.56 -9.34
CA PHE A 64 2.77 -4.97 -8.09
C PHE A 64 3.64 -5.92 -7.29
N VAL A 65 4.86 -5.45 -7.00
CA VAL A 65 5.85 -6.19 -6.22
C VAL A 65 6.24 -5.40 -4.96
N GLU A 66 5.98 -5.97 -3.79
CA GLU A 66 6.61 -5.61 -2.53
C GLU A 66 8.00 -6.28 -2.45
N ILE A 67 9.00 -5.53 -2.00
CA ILE A 67 10.36 -6.05 -1.78
C ILE A 67 10.51 -6.36 -0.29
N SER A 68 10.56 -7.64 0.07
CA SER A 68 10.83 -8.07 1.44
C SER A 68 12.31 -8.41 1.61
N ILE A 69 12.95 -7.82 2.63
CA ILE A 69 14.34 -8.09 3.00
C ILE A 69 14.34 -8.95 4.27
N ILE A 70 14.71 -10.22 4.11
CA ILE A 70 14.79 -11.17 5.23
C ILE A 70 16.19 -11.08 5.86
N LYS A 71 16.24 -10.87 7.18
CA LYS A 71 17.46 -10.85 7.99
C LYS A 71 17.33 -11.90 9.09
N GLN A 72 18.29 -12.81 9.22
CA GLN A 72 18.46 -13.60 10.45
C GLN A 72 19.69 -13.09 11.19
N SER A 73 19.54 -12.77 12.47
CA SER A 73 20.67 -12.65 13.39
C SER A 73 21.03 -14.06 13.82
N LYS A 74 22.19 -14.57 13.39
CA LYS A 74 22.79 -15.74 14.02
C LYS A 74 23.71 -15.21 15.11
N ASP A 75 23.31 -15.39 16.36
CA ASP A 75 24.24 -15.46 17.49
C ASP A 75 25.01 -16.79 17.44
#